data_AF-A0A8J0UFI9-F1
#
_entry.id   AF-A0A8J0UFI9-F1
#
_cell.length_a   1.000
_cell.length_b   1.000
_cell.length_c   1.000
_cell.angle_alpha   90.00
_cell.angle_beta   90.00
_cell.angle_gamma   90.00
#
_symmetry.space_group_name_H-M   'P 1'
#
loop_
_entity.id
_entity.type
_entity.pdbx_description
1 polymer ?
#
loop_
_entity_poly.entity_id
_entity_poly.type
_entity_poly.pdbx_seq_one_letter_code
_entity_poly.pdbx_strand_id
1 'polypeptide(L)'
;MNAIGRIHHKGDTTFLNVTLQELIPEPKDLALYFRYQGSLTTPPCSEIVTWTLFTKTIKLSRRQFQAIYTSQYYHGNIPMVENFRPVNKLGARQVFTSDSRALVSKLCGYI
;
A
#
# COMPACT_ATOMS: atom_id res chain seq x y z
N MET A 1 -16.79 5.84 -9.50
CA MET A 1 -16.17 4.56 -9.87
C MET A 1 -17.04 3.43 -9.33
N ASN A 2 -17.69 2.65 -10.21
CA ASN A 2 -18.71 1.66 -9.82
C ASN A 2 -18.27 0.20 -10.06
N ALA A 3 -16.99 -0.04 -10.39
CA ALA A 3 -16.47 -1.39 -10.67
C ALA A 3 -16.64 -2.35 -9.50
N ILE A 4 -16.38 -1.88 -8.27
CA ILE A 4 -16.50 -2.65 -7.03
C ILE A 4 -17.94 -3.13 -6.77
N GLY A 5 -18.96 -2.45 -7.30
CA GLY A 5 -20.35 -2.90 -7.19
C GLY A 5 -20.75 -3.98 -8.21
N ARG A 6 -19.82 -4.46 -9.04
CA ARG A 6 -20.05 -5.53 -10.03
C ARG A 6 -19.23 -6.79 -9.76
N ILE A 7 -18.26 -6.69 -8.85
CA ILE A 7 -17.46 -7.81 -8.39
C ILE A 7 -17.83 -7.99 -6.92
N HIS A 8 -18.32 -9.15 -6.53
CA HIS A 8 -18.73 -9.39 -5.13
C HIS A 8 -18.07 -10.63 -4.57
N HIS A 9 -17.87 -11.65 -5.40
CA HIS A 9 -17.38 -12.95 -4.99
C HIS A 9 -16.08 -13.30 -5.70
N LYS A 10 -15.37 -14.26 -5.12
CA LYS A 10 -14.16 -14.82 -5.71
C LYS A 10 -14.43 -15.31 -7.14
N GLY A 11 -13.66 -14.78 -8.10
CA GLY A 11 -13.73 -15.17 -9.51
C GLY A 11 -14.50 -14.16 -10.38
N ASP A 12 -15.25 -13.25 -9.77
CA ASP A 12 -15.89 -12.15 -10.51
C ASP A 12 -14.82 -11.24 -11.12
N THR A 13 -15.08 -10.74 -12.34
CA THR A 13 -14.19 -9.81 -13.04
C THR A 13 -14.99 -8.68 -13.67
N THR A 14 -14.37 -7.52 -13.82
CA THR A 14 -14.96 -6.36 -14.49
C THR A 14 -13.87 -5.46 -15.06
N PHE A 15 -14.24 -4.56 -15.98
CA PHE A 15 -13.31 -3.59 -16.55
C PHE A 15 -13.26 -2.33 -15.68
N LEU A 16 -12.04 -1.84 -15.47
CA LEU A 16 -11.77 -0.57 -14.80
C LEU A 16 -11.10 0.38 -15.80
N ASN A 17 -11.74 1.51 -16.07
CA ASN A 17 -11.18 2.54 -16.94
C ASN A 17 -10.54 3.63 -16.07
N VAL A 18 -9.27 3.44 -15.73
CA VAL A 18 -8.44 4.38 -14.95
C VAL A 18 -7.01 4.32 -15.49
N THR A 19 -6.27 5.41 -15.34
CA THR A 19 -4.81 5.39 -15.55
C THR A 19 -4.09 4.96 -14.27
N LEU A 20 -2.89 4.38 -14.38
CA LEU A 20 -2.11 3.98 -13.19
C LEU A 20 -1.68 5.18 -12.35
N GLN A 21 -1.50 6.34 -12.99
CA GLN A 21 -1.13 7.60 -12.33
C GLN A 21 -2.21 8.07 -11.35
N GLU A 22 -3.48 7.79 -11.62
CA GLU A 22 -4.60 8.10 -10.71
C GLU A 22 -4.59 7.24 -9.43
N LEU A 23 -3.82 6.15 -9.41
CA LEU A 23 -3.75 5.18 -8.31
C LEU A 23 -2.45 5.29 -7.49
N ILE A 24 -1.64 6.31 -7.73
CA ILE A 24 -0.42 6.60 -6.98
C ILE A 24 -0.43 8.07 -6.52
N PRO A 25 0.47 8.47 -5.59
CA PRO A 25 0.62 9.88 -5.23
C PRO A 25 1.01 10.74 -6.45
N GLU A 26 0.77 12.05 -6.34
CA GLU A 26 1.12 13.01 -7.38
C GLU A 26 2.62 12.93 -7.75
N PRO A 27 3.01 13.18 -9.02
CA PRO A 27 4.39 13.02 -9.48
C PRO A 27 5.45 13.74 -8.63
N LYS A 28 5.13 14.93 -8.11
CA LYS A 28 6.01 15.72 -7.23
C LYS A 28 6.31 15.03 -5.90
N ASP A 29 5.43 14.14 -5.44
CA ASP A 29 5.50 13.47 -4.16
C ASP A 29 6.16 12.09 -4.25
N LEU A 30 6.37 11.57 -5.47
CA LEU A 30 7.02 10.28 -5.72
C LEU A 30 8.51 10.27 -5.35
N ALA A 31 9.13 11.44 -5.23
CA ALA A 31 10.54 11.57 -4.85
C ALA A 31 10.80 11.23 -3.37
N LEU A 32 9.77 11.20 -2.51
CA LEU A 32 9.90 10.99 -1.07
C LEU A 32 9.32 9.62 -0.67
N TYR A 33 10.20 8.66 -0.38
CA TYR A 33 9.84 7.29 -0.04
C TYR A 33 10.81 6.64 0.95
N PHE A 34 10.37 5.55 1.55
CA PHE A 34 11.22 4.58 2.23
C PHE A 34 11.48 3.36 1.36
N ARG A 35 12.66 2.76 1.50
CA ARG A 35 13.11 1.60 0.73
C ARG A 35 13.74 0.56 1.64
N TYR A 36 13.31 -0.70 1.56
CA TYR A 36 13.88 -1.79 2.35
C TYR A 36 13.67 -3.17 1.68
N GLN A 37 14.52 -4.14 2.03
CA GLN A 37 14.33 -5.55 1.64
C GLN A 37 13.35 -6.23 2.59
N GLY A 38 12.40 -6.98 2.04
CA GLY A 38 11.38 -7.65 2.81
C GLY A 38 10.76 -8.84 2.09
N SER A 39 9.61 -9.26 2.59
CA SER A 39 8.90 -10.45 2.12
C SER A 39 7.63 -10.12 1.36
N LEU A 40 7.08 -11.14 0.70
CA LEU A 40 5.66 -11.17 0.38
C LEU A 40 4.84 -11.05 1.68
N THR A 41 3.69 -10.35 1.62
CA THR A 41 2.74 -10.22 2.73
C THR A 41 1.69 -11.32 2.74
N THR A 42 1.73 -12.20 1.75
CA THR A 42 0.92 -13.42 1.61
C THR A 42 1.83 -14.65 1.57
N PRO A 43 1.33 -15.84 1.94
CA PRO A 43 2.06 -17.10 1.75
C PRO A 43 2.59 -17.25 0.31
N PRO A 44 3.80 -17.78 0.11
CA PRO A 44 4.69 -18.42 1.09
C PRO A 44 5.59 -17.46 1.91
N CYS A 45 5.32 -16.14 1.89
CA CYS A 45 6.07 -15.14 2.67
C CYS A 45 7.58 -15.08 2.33
N SER A 46 7.97 -15.41 1.10
CA SER A 46 9.37 -15.39 0.66
C SER A 46 10.00 -13.99 0.74
N GLU A 47 11.25 -13.90 1.20
CA GLU A 47 12.04 -12.67 1.35
C GLU A 47 12.72 -12.25 0.04
N ILE A 48 11.90 -11.91 -0.96
CA ILE A 48 12.36 -11.61 -2.33
C ILE A 48 11.91 -10.22 -2.83
N VAL A 49 11.35 -9.39 -1.94
CA VAL A 49 10.70 -8.14 -2.32
C VAL A 49 11.54 -6.94 -1.88
N THR A 50 11.84 -6.06 -2.82
CA THR A 50 12.31 -4.71 -2.51
C THR A 50 11.11 -3.76 -2.38
N TRP A 51 10.77 -3.38 -1.16
CA TRP A 51 9.62 -2.52 -0.87
C TRP A 51 9.93 -1.04 -1.08
N THR A 52 9.04 -0.32 -1.78
CA THR A 52 9.04 1.15 -1.87
C THR A 52 7.76 1.68 -1.24
N LEU A 53 7.88 2.48 -0.18
CA LEU A 53 6.74 3.08 0.51
C LEU A 53 6.78 4.59 0.36
N PHE A 54 5.91 5.17 -0.46
CA PHE A 54 5.80 6.62 -0.59
C PHE A 54 5.35 7.25 0.73
N THR A 55 5.92 8.40 1.04
CA THR A 55 5.61 9.15 2.28
C THR A 55 4.27 9.89 2.21
N LYS A 56 3.79 10.17 0.99
CA LYS A 56 2.50 10.82 0.75
C LYS A 56 1.43 9.78 0.40
N THR A 57 0.27 9.95 1.01
CA THR A 57 -0.89 9.06 0.83
C THR A 57 -1.82 9.58 -0.26
N ILE A 58 -2.55 8.67 -0.90
CA ILE A 58 -3.68 9.01 -1.77
C ILE A 58 -4.92 9.21 -0.90
N LYS A 59 -5.74 10.22 -1.22
CA LYS A 59 -6.97 10.50 -0.48
C LYS A 59 -8.14 9.75 -1.12
N LEU A 60 -8.95 9.14 -0.27
CA LEU A 60 -10.24 8.56 -0.67
C LEU A 60 -11.38 9.30 0.05
N SER A 61 -12.49 9.49 -0.65
CA SER A 61 -13.72 9.90 0.01
C SER A 61 -14.23 8.79 0.93
N ARG A 62 -14.99 9.16 1.97
CA ARG A 62 -15.61 8.19 2.88
C ARG A 62 -16.47 7.16 2.14
N ARG A 63 -17.20 7.58 1.11
CA ARG A 63 -18.04 6.71 0.28
C ARG A 63 -17.22 5.67 -0.47
N GLN A 64 -16.08 6.08 -1.06
CA GLN A 64 -15.17 5.15 -1.74
C GLN A 64 -14.57 4.13 -0.77
N PHE A 65 -14.11 4.58 0.40
CA PHE A 65 -13.57 3.70 1.43
C PHE A 65 -14.60 2.66 1.89
N GLN A 66 -15.83 3.09 2.19
CA GLN A 66 -16.92 2.18 2.58
C GLN A 66 -17.20 1.14 1.50
N ALA A 67 -17.29 1.57 0.24
CA ALA A 67 -17.51 0.65 -0.87
C ALA A 67 -16.41 -0.43 -0.97
N ILE A 68 -15.14 -0.07 -0.82
CA ILE A 68 -14.03 -1.04 -0.81
C ILE A 68 -14.15 -2.01 0.37
N TYR A 69 -14.45 -1.49 1.56
CA TYR A 69 -14.43 -2.28 2.79
C TYR A 69 -15.59 -3.27 2.92
N THR A 70 -16.78 -2.96 2.36
CA THR A 70 -18.00 -3.75 2.63
C THR A 70 -18.54 -4.54 1.45
N SER A 71 -17.99 -4.37 0.23
CA SER A 71 -18.66 -4.89 -0.97
C SER A 71 -18.16 -6.26 -1.44
N GLN A 72 -17.07 -6.77 -0.86
CA GLN A 72 -16.40 -7.99 -1.32
C GLN A 72 -16.53 -9.13 -0.31
N TYR A 73 -16.61 -10.36 -0.83
CA TYR A 73 -16.74 -11.58 -0.05
C TYR A 73 -15.72 -12.63 -0.52
N TYR A 74 -15.28 -13.47 0.41
CA TYR A 74 -14.49 -14.67 0.10
C TYR A 74 -15.40 -15.77 -0.48
N HIS A 75 -15.12 -17.04 -0.17
CA HIS A 75 -16.03 -18.13 -0.53
C HIS A 75 -17.30 -18.08 0.34
N GLY A 76 -18.45 -18.16 -0.31
CA GLY A 76 -19.76 -17.95 0.33
C GLY A 76 -19.96 -16.49 0.73
N ASN A 77 -20.64 -16.26 1.85
CA ASN A 77 -21.01 -14.91 2.32
C ASN A 77 -20.08 -14.38 3.41
N ILE A 78 -18.81 -14.78 3.42
CA ILE A 78 -17.82 -14.31 4.40
C ILE A 78 -17.26 -12.96 3.92
N PRO A 79 -17.47 -11.84 4.64
CA PRO A 79 -16.96 -10.54 4.23
C PRO A 79 -15.44 -10.53 4.11
N MET A 80 -14.92 -9.92 3.04
CA MET A 80 -13.48 -9.75 2.81
C MET A 80 -12.96 -8.51 3.53
N VAL A 81 -12.87 -8.61 4.86
CA VAL A 81 -12.36 -7.55 5.75
C VAL A 81 -11.04 -7.97 6.39
N GLU A 82 -10.31 -6.98 6.96
CA GLU A 82 -9.06 -7.19 7.69
C GLU A 82 -8.01 -8.02 6.92
N ASN A 83 -8.00 -7.88 5.59
CA ASN A 83 -7.16 -8.61 4.65
C ASN A 83 -5.72 -8.07 4.57
N PHE A 84 -5.11 -7.81 5.73
CA PHE A 84 -3.74 -7.35 5.86
C PHE A 84 -2.96 -8.23 6.82
N ARG A 85 -1.64 -8.33 6.62
CA ARG A 85 -0.73 -9.01 7.55
C ARG A 85 -0.32 -8.04 8.67
N PRO A 86 -0.27 -8.46 9.94
CA PRO A 86 0.28 -7.65 11.03
C PRO A 86 1.73 -7.20 10.77
N VAL A 87 2.12 -6.09 11.38
CA VAL A 87 3.50 -5.58 11.32
C VAL A 87 4.45 -6.61 11.93
N ASN A 88 5.49 -6.98 11.18
CA ASN A 88 6.55 -7.86 11.68
C ASN A 88 7.68 -7.04 12.31
N LYS A 89 8.42 -7.67 13.23
CA LYS A 89 9.61 -7.06 13.85
C LYS A 89 10.62 -6.65 12.79
N LEU A 90 11.24 -5.48 12.92
CA LEU A 90 12.22 -4.97 11.96
C LEU A 90 13.46 -5.90 11.87
N GLY A 91 13.93 -6.43 12.99
CA GLY A 91 15.15 -7.25 13.04
C GLY A 91 16.38 -6.41 12.66
N ALA A 92 17.33 -7.02 11.95
CA ALA A 92 18.56 -6.35 11.52
C ALA A 92 18.42 -5.56 10.20
N ARG A 93 17.21 -5.46 9.65
CA ARG A 93 16.99 -4.81 8.35
C ARG A 93 17.19 -3.31 8.43
N GLN A 94 17.86 -2.75 7.42
CA GLN A 94 18.00 -1.32 7.24
C GLN A 94 16.83 -0.78 6.42
N VAL A 95 16.34 0.41 6.82
CA VAL A 95 15.34 1.17 6.06
C VAL A 95 15.99 2.45 5.58
N PHE A 96 16.03 2.62 4.27
CA PHE A 96 16.55 3.82 3.64
C PHE A 96 15.42 4.82 3.41
N THR A 97 15.73 6.10 3.45
CA THR A 97 14.83 7.18 3.06
C THR A 97 15.43 7.96 1.90
N SER A 98 14.61 8.39 0.96
CA SER A 98 15.04 9.30 -0.10
C SER A 98 15.00 10.78 0.31
N ASP A 99 14.49 11.11 1.51
CA ASP A 99 14.47 12.49 1.99
C ASP A 99 15.87 12.91 2.48
N SER A 100 16.57 13.69 1.66
CA SER A 100 17.89 14.21 1.98
C SER A 100 17.90 15.12 3.22
N ARG A 101 16.77 15.76 3.57
CA ARG A 101 16.68 16.59 4.79
C ARG A 101 16.82 15.76 6.05
N ALA A 102 16.40 14.49 6.01
CA ALA A 102 16.55 13.58 7.15
C ALA A 102 18.03 13.22 7.42
N LEU A 103 18.90 13.33 6.42
CA LEU A 103 20.34 13.17 6.59
C LEU A 103 20.96 14.46 7.14
N VAL A 104 20.55 15.62 6.61
CA VAL A 104 21.02 16.93 7.08
C VAL A 104 20.65 17.16 8.55
N SER A 105 19.43 16.82 8.97
CA SER A 105 19.02 16.96 10.38
C SER A 105 19.83 16.07 11.32
N LYS A 106 20.22 14.87 10.87
CA LYS A 106 21.11 14.00 11.63
C LYS A 106 22.52 14.57 11.75
N LEU A 107 23.03 15.22 10.71
CA LEU A 107 24.38 15.80 10.72
C LEU A 107 24.45 17.12 11.51
N CYS A 108 23.43 17.97 11.42
CA CYS A 108 23.37 19.24 12.15
C CYS A 108 23.08 19.08 13.65
N GLY A 109 22.59 17.90 14.10
CA GLY A 109 22.44 17.58 15.52
C GLY A 109 23.75 17.20 16.23
N TYR A 110 24.88 17.20 15.52
CA TYR A 110 26.23 16.92 16.06
C TYR A 110 27.16 18.15 16.08
N ILE A 111 26.60 19.37 15.94
CA ILE A 111 27.34 20.65 16.09
C ILE A 111 26.75 21.43 17.26
#